data_AF-A0A9W8NJ31-F1
#
_entry.id   AF-A0A9W8NJ31-F1
#
_cell.length_a   1.000
_cell.length_b   1.000
_cell.length_c   1.000
_cell.angle_alpha   90.00
_cell.angle_beta   90.00
_cell.angle_gamma   90.00
#
_symmetry.space_group_name_H-M   'P 1'
#
loop_
_entity.id
_entity.type
_entity.pdbx_description
1 polymer ?
#
loop_
_entity_poly.entity_id
_entity_poly.type
_entity_poly.pdbx_seq_one_letter_code
_entity_poly.pdbx_strand_id
1 'polypeptide(L)'
;MASTHTTYDWITERISMTLESGTGRHLWEGGRRYHAYREGRYSLPNDELEQQREELMHILVMDILDNELFLAPMAEPPKKVMDLATGIGLWAIESKFKIPSAR
;
A
#
# COMPACT_ATOMS: atom_id res chain seq x y z
N MET A 1 17.08 13.91 12.84
CA MET A 1 15.63 14.04 12.63
C MET A 1 15.42 14.09 11.12
N ALA A 2 14.96 12.99 10.51
CA ALA A 2 14.57 13.04 9.11
C ALA A 2 13.27 13.85 9.02
N SER A 3 13.26 14.89 8.19
CA SER A 3 12.13 15.81 8.07
C SER A 3 10.92 15.08 7.52
N THR A 4 9.77 15.21 8.17
CA THR A 4 8.49 14.62 7.76
C THR A 4 8.06 15.02 6.35
N HIS A 5 8.58 16.14 5.82
CA HIS A 5 8.41 16.54 4.41
C HIS A 5 8.96 15.53 3.41
N THR A 6 10.11 14.91 3.69
CA THR A 6 10.76 14.03 2.73
C THR A 6 9.97 12.74 2.52
N THR A 7 9.24 12.26 3.55
CA THR A 7 8.46 11.02 3.47
C THR A 7 7.23 11.15 2.57
N TYR A 8 6.48 12.24 2.72
CA TYR A 8 5.27 12.47 1.93
C TYR A 8 5.58 12.85 0.47
N ASP A 9 6.68 13.59 0.25
CA ASP A 9 7.13 13.94 -1.10
C ASP A 9 7.47 12.68 -1.91
N TRP A 10 8.12 11.67 -1.32
CA TRP A 10 8.47 10.45 -2.07
C TRP A 10 7.28 9.54 -2.38
N ILE A 11 6.28 9.45 -1.49
CA ILE A 11 5.07 8.64 -1.73
C ILE A 11 4.32 9.22 -2.93
N THR A 12 4.06 10.53 -2.86
CA THR A 12 3.28 11.27 -3.86
C THR A 12 3.98 11.30 -5.23
N GLU A 13 5.31 11.35 -5.27
CA GLU A 13 6.07 11.49 -6.51
C GLU A 13 6.32 10.15 -7.24
N ARG A 14 6.22 8.99 -6.58
CA ARG A 14 6.79 7.74 -7.14
C ARG A 14 5.98 6.45 -7.14
N ILE A 15 4.78 6.37 -6.55
CA ILE A 15 4.06 5.08 -6.55
C ILE A 15 2.88 5.10 -7.51
N SER A 16 3.20 4.95 -8.80
CA SER A 16 2.30 4.29 -9.75
C SER A 16 2.86 2.89 -10.01
N MET A 17 2.58 1.96 -9.09
CA MET A 17 2.97 0.56 -9.23
C MET A 17 1.78 -0.26 -9.72
N THR A 18 1.52 -0.25 -11.02
CA THR A 18 0.66 -1.25 -11.64
C THR A 18 1.48 -2.53 -11.88
N LEU A 19 1.21 -3.58 -11.12
CA LEU A 19 1.59 -4.92 -11.54
C LEU A 19 0.69 -5.29 -12.73
N GLU A 20 1.25 -5.42 -13.93
CA GLU A 20 0.51 -6.03 -15.04
C GLU A 20 0.15 -7.47 -14.63
N SER A 21 -1.09 -7.68 -14.21
CA SER A 21 -1.58 -9.03 -13.96
C SER A 21 -1.55 -9.77 -15.29
N GLY A 22 -0.85 -10.91 -15.37
CA GLY A 22 -0.85 -11.82 -16.54
C GLY A 22 -2.25 -12.34 -16.94
N THR A 23 -3.30 -11.92 -16.23
CA THR A 23 -4.70 -11.96 -16.62
C THR A 23 -5.13 -10.58 -17.10
N GLY A 24 -4.82 -10.20 -18.34
CA GLY A 24 -5.11 -8.87 -18.92
C GLY A 24 -6.59 -8.50 -19.09
N ARG A 25 -7.50 -9.02 -18.24
CA ARG A 25 -8.90 -8.62 -18.20
C ARG A 25 -9.14 -7.82 -16.92
N HIS A 26 -9.65 -6.62 -17.10
CA HIS A 26 -10.30 -5.84 -16.05
C HIS A 26 -11.80 -5.88 -16.30
N LEU A 27 -12.57 -5.83 -15.23
CA LEU A 27 -14.02 -5.65 -15.30
C LEU A 27 -14.33 -4.16 -15.20
N TRP A 28 -15.33 -3.71 -15.94
CA TRP A 28 -15.77 -2.32 -15.94
C TRP A 28 -17.26 -2.27 -15.67
N GLU A 29 -17.64 -1.59 -14.60
CA GLU A 29 -19.04 -1.43 -14.19
C GLU A 29 -19.25 -0.01 -13.68
N GLY A 30 -20.31 0.68 -14.14
CA GLY A 30 -20.60 2.06 -13.70
C GLY A 30 -19.47 3.07 -13.95
N GLY A 31 -18.60 2.82 -14.94
CA GLY A 31 -17.42 3.65 -15.22
C GLY A 31 -16.22 3.43 -14.28
N ARG A 32 -16.26 2.40 -13.44
CA ARG A 32 -15.20 2.03 -12.49
C ARG A 32 -14.49 0.76 -12.95
N ARG A 33 -13.20 0.64 -12.67
CA ARG A 33 -12.39 -0.57 -12.99
C ARG A 33 -12.39 -1.51 -11.80
N TYR A 34 -12.48 -2.81 -12.03
CA TYR A 34 -12.39 -3.85 -11.00
C TYR A 34 -11.43 -4.96 -11.43
N HIS A 35 -10.92 -5.71 -10.46
CA HIS A 35 -10.10 -6.89 -10.74
C HIS A 35 -10.95 -8.01 -11.38
N ALA A 36 -10.38 -8.81 -12.27
CA ALA A 36 -11.07 -9.98 -12.83
C ALA A 36 -10.75 -11.30 -12.10
N TYR A 37 -9.75 -11.31 -11.22
CA TYR A 37 -9.41 -12.51 -10.47
C TYR A 37 -10.51 -12.85 -9.46
N ARG A 38 -11.15 -14.03 -9.61
CA ARG A 38 -12.30 -14.42 -8.78
C ARG A 38 -13.33 -13.30 -8.70
N GLU A 39 -13.80 -12.90 -9.87
CA GLU A 39 -14.85 -11.91 -10.09
C GLU A 39 -15.96 -11.93 -9.03
N GLY A 40 -16.39 -10.73 -8.60
CA GLY A 40 -17.43 -10.54 -7.60
C GLY A 40 -17.00 -10.77 -6.14
N ARG A 41 -15.79 -11.29 -5.88
CA ARG A 41 -15.29 -11.49 -4.50
C ARG A 41 -14.79 -10.21 -3.84
N TYR A 42 -14.29 -9.24 -4.61
CA TYR A 42 -13.85 -7.94 -4.13
C TYR A 42 -14.75 -6.87 -4.73
N SER A 43 -15.52 -6.21 -3.86
CA SER A 43 -16.56 -5.28 -4.28
C SER A 43 -16.06 -3.86 -4.52
N LEU A 44 -14.79 -3.58 -4.20
CA LEU A 44 -14.21 -2.26 -4.39
C LEU A 44 -13.52 -2.15 -5.76
N PRO A 45 -13.57 -0.97 -6.38
CA PRO A 45 -12.85 -0.71 -7.62
C PRO A 45 -11.33 -0.82 -7.40
N ASN A 46 -10.57 -0.82 -8.50
CA ASN A 46 -9.11 -0.75 -8.51
C ASN A 46 -8.61 0.21 -9.60
N ASP A 47 -9.41 1.20 -9.97
CA ASP A 47 -9.03 2.32 -10.82
C ASP A 47 -8.12 3.33 -10.09
N GLU A 48 -7.64 4.33 -10.82
CA GLU A 48 -6.69 5.33 -10.34
C GLU A 48 -7.26 6.16 -9.17
N LEU A 49 -8.56 6.46 -9.19
CA LEU A 49 -9.21 7.21 -8.12
C LEU A 49 -9.22 6.41 -6.81
N GLU A 50 -9.50 5.11 -6.89
CA GLU A 50 -9.49 4.26 -5.70
C GLU A 50 -8.08 4.03 -5.15
N GLN A 51 -7.09 3.92 -6.04
CA GLN A 51 -5.68 3.85 -5.63
C GLN A 51 -5.24 5.14 -4.90
N GLN A 52 -5.63 6.32 -5.39
CA GLN A 52 -5.40 7.59 -4.70
C GLN A 52 -6.10 7.66 -3.33
N ARG A 53 -7.29 7.06 -3.21
CA ARG A 53 -7.99 6.95 -1.92
C ARG A 53 -7.20 6.07 -0.94
N GLU A 54 -6.68 4.92 -1.37
CA GLU A 54 -5.85 4.06 -0.53
C GLU A 54 -4.53 4.74 -0.13
N GLU A 55 -3.91 5.49 -1.03
CA GLU A 55 -2.72 6.29 -0.75
C GLU A 55 -2.97 7.35 0.32
N LEU A 56 -4.05 8.13 0.18
CA LEU A 56 -4.43 9.13 1.18
C LEU A 56 -4.72 8.49 2.54
N MET A 57 -5.36 7.32 2.56
CA MET A 57 -5.59 6.58 3.81
C MET A 57 -4.29 6.15 4.48
N HIS A 58 -3.30 5.67 3.71
CA HIS A 58 -1.98 5.34 4.24
C HIS A 58 -1.31 6.57 4.86
N ILE A 59 -1.30 7.70 4.16
CA ILE A 59 -0.76 8.98 4.65
C ILE A 59 -1.42 9.39 5.97
N LEU A 60 -2.75 9.37 6.03
CA LEU A 60 -3.50 9.75 7.24
C LEU A 60 -3.22 8.80 8.41
N VAL A 61 -3.15 7.50 8.16
CA VAL A 61 -2.82 6.52 9.21
C VAL A 61 -1.40 6.74 9.72
N MET A 62 -0.43 6.98 8.84
CA MET A 62 0.94 7.27 9.25
C MET A 62 1.03 8.56 10.07
N ASP A 63 0.28 9.61 9.72
CA ASP A 63 0.22 10.84 10.50
C ASP A 63 -0.36 10.62 11.90
N ILE A 64 -1.48 9.87 11.99
CA ILE A 64 -2.13 9.53 13.27
C ILE A 64 -1.21 8.69 14.17
N LEU A 65 -0.35 7.87 13.59
CA LEU A 65 0.56 6.97 14.32
C LEU A 65 1.96 7.56 14.51
N ASP A 66 2.14 8.88 14.40
CA ASP A 66 3.44 9.55 14.56
C ASP A 66 4.53 8.96 13.64
N ASN A 67 4.15 8.55 12.43
CA ASN A 67 4.97 7.85 11.44
C ASN A 67 5.48 6.45 11.88
N GLU A 68 4.83 5.81 12.84
CA GLU A 68 5.13 4.43 13.23
C GLU A 68 4.35 3.39 12.41
N LEU A 69 5.06 2.66 11.54
CA LEU A 69 4.51 1.55 10.74
C LEU A 69 3.92 0.39 11.55
N PHE A 70 4.30 0.25 12.82
CA PHE A 70 3.84 -0.81 13.71
C PHE A 70 3.83 -0.31 15.16
N LEU A 71 2.82 -0.73 15.92
CA LEU A 71 2.68 -0.35 17.33
C LEU A 71 3.14 -1.45 18.29
N ALA A 72 3.38 -2.66 17.78
CA ALA A 72 3.79 -3.78 18.60
C ALA A 72 5.19 -3.53 19.18
N PRO A 73 5.39 -3.68 20.50
CA PRO A 73 6.72 -3.59 21.07
C PRO A 73 7.57 -4.77 20.58
N MET A 74 8.73 -4.48 20.01
CA MET A 74 9.67 -5.48 19.52
C MET A 74 11.02 -5.33 20.21
N ALA A 75 11.51 -6.42 20.81
CA ALA A 75 12.85 -6.45 21.40
C ALA A 75 13.95 -6.48 20.32
N GLU A 76 13.67 -7.15 19.21
CA GLU A 76 14.56 -7.32 18.07
C GLU A 76 13.76 -7.19 16.76
N PRO A 77 14.38 -6.74 15.65
CA PRO A 77 13.71 -6.66 14.36
C PRO A 77 13.21 -8.05 13.88
N PRO A 78 12.01 -8.14 13.30
CA PRO A 78 11.45 -9.41 12.86
C PRO A 78 12.23 -9.96 11.67
N LYS A 79 12.43 -11.28 11.64
CA LYS A 79 13.15 -11.96 10.54
C LYS A 79 12.31 -12.14 9.28
N LYS A 80 10.99 -12.13 9.42
CA LYS A 80 10.00 -12.29 8.34
C LYS A 80 8.84 -11.36 8.61
N VAL A 81 8.35 -10.72 7.56
CA VAL A 81 7.21 -9.80 7.60
C VAL A 81 6.23 -10.21 6.50
N MET A 82 4.94 -10.19 6.80
CA MET A 82 3.88 -10.46 5.84
C MET A 82 2.83 -9.36 5.96
N ASP A 83 2.55 -8.69 4.85
CA ASP A 83 1.48 -7.72 4.75
C ASP A 83 0.22 -8.41 4.20
N LEU A 84 -0.87 -8.33 4.94
CA LEU A 84 -2.15 -8.94 4.61
C LEU A 84 -3.10 -7.87 4.11
N ALA A 85 -3.78 -8.14 2.99
CA ALA A 85 -4.63 -7.16 2.31
C ALA A 85 -3.86 -5.85 2.02
N THR A 86 -2.66 -6.02 1.44
CA THR A 86 -1.66 -4.96 1.17
C THR A 86 -2.17 -3.78 0.32
N GLY A 87 -3.34 -3.90 -0.32
CA GLY A 87 -3.89 -2.87 -1.21
C GLY A 87 -2.91 -2.55 -2.34
N ILE A 88 -2.67 -1.26 -2.57
CA ILE A 88 -1.61 -0.74 -3.45
C ILE A 88 -0.16 -1.04 -2.99
N GLY A 89 0.05 -1.56 -1.78
CA GLY A 89 1.35 -2.09 -1.33
C GLY A 89 2.26 -1.13 -0.59
N LEU A 90 1.81 0.07 -0.23
CA LEU A 90 2.63 1.10 0.42
C LEU A 90 3.26 0.61 1.73
N TRP A 91 2.45 0.04 2.62
CA TRP A 91 2.95 -0.49 3.90
C TRP A 91 4.02 -1.56 3.69
N ALA A 92 3.80 -2.51 2.78
CA ALA A 92 4.77 -3.54 2.44
C ALA A 92 6.11 -2.95 1.96
N ILE A 93 6.06 -1.96 1.06
CA ILE A 93 7.25 -1.29 0.53
C ILE A 93 8.02 -0.57 1.65
N GLU A 94 7.34 0.23 2.47
CA GLU A 94 7.96 0.98 3.56
C GLU A 94 8.54 0.06 4.64
N SER A 95 7.81 -1.01 4.98
CA SER A 95 8.25 -1.99 5.98
C SER A 95 9.58 -2.64 5.58
N LYS A 96 9.79 -2.87 4.27
CA LYS A 96 11.06 -3.42 3.77
C LYS A 96 12.23 -2.46 3.97
N PHE A 97 12.01 -1.15 3.82
CA PHE A 97 13.04 -0.15 4.10
C PHE A 97 13.29 0.01 5.60
N LYS A 98 12.24 -0.05 6.43
CA LYS A 98 12.36 0.07 7.90
C LYS A 98 13.00 -1.18 8.53
N ILE A 99 12.81 -2.35 7.93
CA ILE A 99 13.38 -3.62 8.40
C ILE A 99 14.16 -4.32 7.27
N PRO A 100 15.34 -3.81 6.87
CA PRO A 100 16.09 -4.36 5.74
C PRO A 100 16.49 -5.83 5.93
N SER A 101 16.71 -6.24 7.19
CA SER A 101 17.10 -7.59 7.59
C SER A 101 15.98 -8.63 7.46
N ALA A 102 14.72 -8.21 7.39
CA ALA A 102 13.60 -9.11 7.16
C ALA A 102 13.65 -9.69 5.75
N ARG A 103 13.39 -10.99 5.64
CA ARG A 103 13.36 -11.73 4.39
C ARG A 103 11.93 -12.05 3.95
#